data_AF-A0AAD6KG27-F1
#
_entry.id   AF-A0AAD6KG27-F1
#
_cell.length_a   1.000
_cell.length_b   1.000
_cell.length_c   1.000
_cell.angle_alpha   90.00
_cell.angle_beta   90.00
_cell.angle_gamma   90.00
#
_symmetry.space_group_name_H-M   'P 1'
#
loop_
_entity.id
_entity.type
_entity.pdbx_description
1 polymer ?
#
loop_
_entity_poly.entity_id
_entity_poly.type
_entity_poly.pdbx_seq_one_letter_code
_entity_poly.pdbx_strand_id
1 'polypeptide(L)'
;MNAAAAGGDVQNLHIPSMNTTVKVQESRVHIEASTVAGRLFQRLFRVLFFVHIVLIAILVVFLAVRGLLSAHRHHFHPKKWYPPLLTATACAGIVAFTWQWFTFCNPSRALRAAFWLSPLLTCAVGVLFVLISSAASLSIGIIAVVLALILSLYACWVNPRFDYATKVLSVTSASPPAKNTTLISLSIILSTLYSCFLVSGIGGATAVGTVMDTSFILVILASMSWSMHVMKNTLQVTVARIKYLHFASGADIDSRIALRDTIKYSMGSVIIGLSSCADHHPLVRYGNRWGLVQVGVYNMGFVQASMHTWEMIRRVELDPIIDRDLTGSFCFFCGMAGGATCTLVAGTWTFVVHRSYATEVSIYAFLIGYFMCRIGMAWQQSCVAAYYIAYSESPENPTA
;
A
#
# COMPACT_ATOMS: atom_id res chain seq x y z
N MET A 1 33.53 61.20 -49.32
CA MET A 1 34.36 60.20 -50.02
C MET A 1 34.16 58.88 -49.30
N ASN A 2 33.34 58.03 -49.92
CA ASN A 2 32.91 56.67 -49.54
C ASN A 2 34.08 55.67 -49.72
N ALA A 3 34.09 54.41 -49.28
CA ALA A 3 33.40 53.60 -48.28
C ALA A 3 34.15 52.25 -48.31
N ALA A 4 34.27 51.58 -47.17
CA ALA A 4 34.80 50.23 -47.05
C ALA A 4 33.69 49.18 -47.23
N ALA A 5 34.12 47.94 -47.46
CA ALA A 5 33.54 46.67 -46.98
C ALA A 5 33.19 45.62 -48.06
N ALA A 6 33.45 44.38 -47.65
CA ALA A 6 33.39 43.11 -48.35
C ALA A 6 31.96 42.67 -48.76
N GLY A 7 31.90 41.76 -49.73
CA GLY A 7 30.70 40.98 -50.02
C GLY A 7 30.90 39.94 -51.14
N GLY A 8 30.34 38.74 -50.95
CA GLY A 8 29.82 37.95 -52.07
C GLY A 8 30.12 36.45 -52.13
N ASP A 9 29.20 35.66 -51.57
CA ASP A 9 28.67 34.36 -52.04
C ASP A 9 29.53 33.08 -52.05
N VAL A 10 29.20 31.97 -51.35
CA VAL A 10 27.96 31.17 -51.09
C VAL A 10 27.88 29.91 -52.00
N GLN A 11 27.58 28.78 -51.33
CA GLN A 11 26.95 27.51 -51.77
C GLN A 11 27.80 26.33 -52.30
N ASN A 12 27.91 25.26 -51.48
CA ASN A 12 26.98 24.10 -51.41
C ASN A 12 27.53 23.04 -50.41
N LEU A 13 26.84 22.59 -49.34
CA LEU A 13 25.62 21.75 -49.16
C LEU A 13 25.92 20.23 -49.03
N HIS A 14 25.18 19.58 -48.09
CA HIS A 14 24.90 18.13 -47.88
C HIS A 14 25.76 17.37 -46.81
N ILE A 15 25.29 16.61 -45.79
CA ILE A 15 24.00 16.12 -45.21
C ILE A 15 24.25 15.84 -43.69
N PRO A 16 23.29 16.04 -42.76
CA PRO A 16 22.71 14.85 -42.09
C PRO A 16 21.24 15.05 -41.65
N SER A 17 20.26 14.44 -42.35
CA SER A 17 18.86 14.41 -41.88
C SER A 17 18.26 12.99 -41.76
N MET A 18 18.93 11.96 -42.26
CA MET A 18 18.38 10.61 -42.33
C MET A 18 18.61 9.78 -41.04
N ASN A 19 19.78 9.87 -40.40
CA ASN A 19 20.03 9.12 -39.15
C ASN A 19 19.26 9.64 -37.93
N THR A 20 19.00 10.95 -37.86
CA THR A 20 18.25 11.56 -36.75
C THR A 20 16.75 11.27 -36.87
N THR A 21 16.20 11.29 -38.09
CA THR A 21 14.80 10.94 -38.34
C THR A 21 14.56 9.45 -38.17
N VAL A 22 15.49 8.58 -38.59
CA VAL A 22 15.40 7.12 -38.36
C VAL A 22 15.49 6.79 -36.87
N LYS A 23 16.40 7.40 -36.09
CA LYS A 23 16.44 7.18 -34.63
C LYS A 23 15.21 7.72 -33.89
N VAL A 24 14.68 8.88 -34.31
CA VAL A 24 13.45 9.44 -33.71
C VAL A 24 12.23 8.60 -34.08
N GLN A 25 12.17 8.07 -35.30
CA GLN A 25 11.11 7.18 -35.77
C GLN A 25 11.20 5.79 -35.12
N GLU A 26 12.37 5.17 -35.03
CA GLU A 26 12.60 3.92 -34.29
C GLU A 26 12.26 4.09 -32.81
N SER A 27 12.67 5.19 -32.18
CA SER A 27 12.35 5.47 -30.78
C SER A 27 10.85 5.71 -30.59
N ARG A 28 10.17 6.42 -31.50
CA ARG A 28 8.70 6.53 -31.51
C ARG A 28 8.01 5.19 -31.69
N VAL A 29 8.44 4.35 -32.62
CA VAL A 29 7.87 3.03 -32.89
C VAL A 29 8.10 2.09 -31.69
N HIS A 30 9.26 2.15 -31.03
CA HIS A 30 9.54 1.40 -29.81
C HIS A 30 8.69 1.88 -28.62
N ILE A 31 8.46 3.19 -28.50
CA ILE A 31 7.58 3.80 -27.48
C ILE A 31 6.11 3.42 -27.76
N GLU A 32 5.69 3.39 -29.02
CA GLU A 32 4.32 3.08 -29.41
C GLU A 32 4.01 1.58 -29.28
N ALA A 33 4.94 0.70 -29.67
CA ALA A 33 4.83 -0.74 -29.48
C ALA A 33 4.88 -1.14 -27.99
N SER A 34 5.76 -0.53 -27.18
CA SER A 34 5.80 -0.75 -25.73
C SER A 34 4.56 -0.21 -25.01
N THR A 35 3.93 0.87 -25.49
CA THR A 35 2.65 1.36 -24.95
C THR A 35 1.44 0.53 -25.37
N VAL A 36 1.44 -0.12 -26.53
CA VAL A 36 0.35 -1.07 -26.92
C VAL A 36 0.46 -2.37 -26.11
N ALA A 37 1.64 -2.98 -26.02
CA ALA A 37 1.87 -4.17 -25.21
C ALA A 37 1.60 -3.90 -23.72
N GLY A 38 2.02 -2.74 -23.21
CA GLY A 38 1.71 -2.30 -21.84
C GLY A 38 0.22 -2.14 -21.57
N ARG A 39 -0.56 -1.60 -22.51
CA ARG A 39 -2.02 -1.47 -22.39
C ARG A 39 -2.74 -2.82 -22.40
N LEU A 40 -2.30 -3.77 -23.24
CA LEU A 40 -2.84 -5.13 -23.27
C LEU A 40 -2.56 -5.84 -21.94
N PHE A 41 -1.33 -5.72 -21.44
CA PHE A 41 -0.91 -6.26 -20.15
C PHE A 41 -1.73 -5.68 -19.00
N GLN A 42 -1.93 -4.36 -18.97
CA GLN A 42 -2.79 -3.70 -17.98
C GLN A 42 -4.23 -4.21 -18.00
N ARG A 43 -4.78 -4.46 -19.20
CA ARG A 43 -6.13 -5.02 -19.37
C ARG A 43 -6.21 -6.45 -18.84
N LEU A 44 -5.21 -7.28 -19.12
CA LEU A 44 -5.15 -8.67 -18.66
C LEU A 44 -5.10 -8.76 -17.13
N PHE A 45 -4.18 -8.03 -16.48
CA PHE A 45 -4.06 -8.03 -15.02
C PHE A 45 -5.31 -7.50 -14.32
N ARG A 46 -5.98 -6.51 -14.92
CA ARG A 46 -7.28 -6.03 -14.43
C ARG A 46 -8.32 -7.15 -14.48
N VAL A 47 -8.45 -7.86 -15.60
CA VAL A 47 -9.40 -8.98 -15.73
C VAL A 47 -9.06 -10.09 -14.73
N LEU A 48 -7.79 -10.48 -14.62
CA LEU A 48 -7.33 -11.49 -13.67
C LEU A 48 -7.67 -11.12 -12.22
N PHE A 49 -7.51 -9.86 -11.84
CA PHE A 49 -7.89 -9.38 -10.51
C PHE A 49 -9.40 -9.52 -10.25
N PHE A 50 -10.26 -9.12 -11.19
CA PHE A 50 -11.70 -9.27 -11.02
C PHE A 50 -12.14 -10.73 -10.99
N VAL A 51 -11.57 -11.57 -11.85
CA VAL A 51 -11.81 -13.03 -11.83
C VAL A 51 -11.40 -13.61 -10.48
N HIS A 52 -10.24 -13.23 -9.94
CA HIS A 52 -9.80 -13.64 -8.61
C HIS A 52 -10.79 -13.27 -7.50
N ILE A 53 -11.28 -12.02 -7.48
CA ILE A 53 -12.27 -11.59 -6.47
C ILE A 53 -13.58 -12.38 -6.59
N VAL A 54 -14.05 -12.65 -7.81
CA VAL A 54 -15.26 -13.46 -8.05
C VAL A 54 -15.07 -14.90 -7.57
N LEU A 55 -13.94 -15.54 -7.93
CA LEU A 55 -13.64 -16.90 -7.51
C LEU A 55 -13.56 -17.03 -5.99
N ILE A 56 -12.94 -16.06 -5.32
CA ILE A 56 -12.85 -16.03 -3.85
C ILE A 56 -14.23 -15.77 -3.23
N ALA A 57 -15.07 -14.93 -3.83
CA ALA A 57 -16.43 -14.74 -3.36
C ALA A 57 -17.27 -16.03 -3.45
N ILE A 58 -17.18 -16.75 -4.56
CA ILE A 58 -17.84 -18.06 -4.74
C ILE A 58 -17.33 -19.04 -3.68
N LEU A 59 -16.01 -19.13 -3.48
CA LEU A 59 -15.40 -20.00 -2.47
C LEU A 59 -15.90 -19.66 -1.06
N VAL A 60 -15.90 -18.39 -0.68
CA VAL A 60 -16.37 -17.93 0.64
C VAL A 60 -17.84 -18.27 0.86
N VAL A 61 -18.71 -18.03 -0.13
CA VAL A 61 -20.13 -18.39 -0.05
C VAL A 61 -20.31 -19.89 0.09
N PHE A 62 -19.60 -20.68 -0.71
CA PHE A 62 -19.63 -22.14 -0.63
C PHE A 62 -19.21 -22.65 0.75
N LEU A 63 -18.09 -22.14 1.29
CA LEU A 63 -17.58 -22.53 2.60
C LEU A 63 -18.52 -22.10 3.73
N ALA A 64 -19.09 -20.89 3.66
CA ALA A 64 -20.03 -20.38 4.65
C ALA A 64 -21.32 -21.23 4.68
N VAL A 65 -21.90 -21.55 3.52
CA VAL A 65 -23.08 -22.41 3.41
C VAL A 65 -22.77 -23.82 3.91
N ARG A 66 -21.64 -24.42 3.46
CA ARG A 66 -21.22 -25.76 3.89
C ARG A 66 -20.97 -25.83 5.40
N GLY A 67 -20.36 -24.79 5.97
CA GLY A 67 -20.14 -24.67 7.41
C GLY A 67 -21.45 -24.54 8.19
N LEU A 68 -22.41 -23.77 7.67
CA LEU A 68 -23.75 -23.64 8.26
C LEU A 68 -24.52 -24.96 8.26
N LEU A 69 -24.47 -25.71 7.15
CA LEU A 69 -25.09 -27.04 7.04
C LEU A 69 -24.42 -28.06 7.99
N SER A 70 -23.11 -27.92 8.21
CA SER A 70 -22.33 -28.79 9.10
C SER A 70 -22.41 -28.40 10.57
N ALA A 71 -23.07 -27.28 10.91
CA ALA A 71 -23.11 -26.70 12.26
C ALA A 71 -23.81 -27.59 13.31
N HIS A 72 -24.48 -28.67 12.90
CA HIS A 72 -25.07 -29.67 13.79
C HIS A 72 -24.03 -30.65 14.37
N ARG A 73 -22.77 -30.64 13.89
CA ARG A 73 -21.68 -31.47 14.45
C ARG A 73 -21.01 -30.75 15.62
N HIS A 74 -20.85 -31.45 16.74
CA HIS A 74 -20.47 -30.92 18.07
C HIS A 74 -19.10 -30.21 18.23
N HIS A 75 -18.34 -29.97 17.15
CA HIS A 75 -16.96 -29.46 17.25
C HIS A 75 -16.81 -27.93 17.16
N PHE A 76 -17.72 -27.23 16.48
CA PHE A 76 -17.60 -25.80 16.24
C PHE A 76 -18.64 -24.99 17.01
N HIS A 77 -18.20 -23.89 17.63
CA HIS A 77 -19.06 -23.01 18.44
C HIS A 77 -19.13 -21.61 17.80
N PRO A 78 -20.02 -21.38 16.80
CA PRO A 78 -20.09 -20.13 16.04
C PRO A 78 -20.23 -18.90 16.94
N LYS A 79 -21.08 -18.99 17.97
CA LYS A 79 -21.36 -17.91 18.93
C LYS A 79 -20.15 -17.46 19.73
N LYS A 80 -19.07 -18.25 19.75
CA LYS A 80 -17.87 -17.95 20.53
C LYS A 80 -16.66 -17.68 19.64
N TRP A 81 -16.67 -18.16 18.39
CA TRP A 81 -15.62 -17.96 17.41
C TRP A 81 -15.80 -16.67 16.58
N TYR A 82 -17.01 -16.39 16.09
CA TYR A 82 -17.28 -15.22 15.25
C TYR A 82 -17.16 -13.88 15.99
N PRO A 83 -17.73 -13.70 17.20
CA PRO A 83 -17.75 -12.38 17.83
C PRO A 83 -16.37 -11.76 18.08
N PRO A 84 -15.35 -12.49 18.59
CA PRO A 84 -14.01 -11.91 18.76
C PRO A 84 -13.41 -11.40 17.45
N LEU A 85 -13.54 -12.17 16.36
CA LEU A 85 -12.91 -11.84 15.08
C LEU A 85 -13.66 -10.73 14.32
N LEU A 86 -14.99 -10.72 14.36
CA LEU A 86 -15.78 -9.61 13.81
C LEU A 86 -15.58 -8.32 14.61
N THR A 87 -15.49 -8.42 15.94
CA THR A 87 -15.16 -7.28 16.81
C THR A 87 -13.77 -6.73 16.48
N ALA A 88 -12.79 -7.60 16.25
CA ALA A 88 -11.45 -7.19 15.82
C ALA A 88 -11.45 -6.54 14.43
N THR A 89 -12.29 -7.02 13.51
CA THR A 89 -12.45 -6.44 12.17
C THR A 89 -13.06 -5.03 12.23
N ALA A 90 -14.07 -4.84 13.09
CA ALA A 90 -14.62 -3.51 13.36
C ALA A 90 -13.59 -2.61 14.06
N CYS A 91 -12.86 -3.14 15.04
CA CYS A 91 -11.76 -2.46 15.72
C CYS A 91 -10.67 -2.01 14.74
N ALA A 92 -10.31 -2.84 13.76
CA ALA A 92 -9.36 -2.50 12.71
C ALA A 92 -9.80 -1.26 11.90
N GLY A 93 -11.07 -1.19 11.52
CA GLY A 93 -11.64 -0.03 10.84
C GLY A 93 -11.56 1.23 11.71
N ILE A 94 -11.96 1.14 12.98
CA ILE A 94 -11.90 2.25 13.94
C ILE A 94 -10.46 2.73 14.14
N VAL A 95 -9.51 1.81 14.37
CA VAL A 95 -8.10 2.14 14.57
C VAL A 95 -7.50 2.80 13.32
N ALA A 96 -7.87 2.34 12.12
CA ALA A 96 -7.47 2.99 10.86
C ALA A 96 -8.00 4.44 10.77
N PHE A 97 -9.27 4.68 11.10
CA PHE A 97 -9.84 6.03 11.16
C PHE A 97 -9.16 6.90 12.22
N THR A 98 -8.88 6.35 13.40
CA THR A 98 -8.18 7.05 14.49
C THR A 98 -6.78 7.45 14.07
N TRP A 99 -6.02 6.57 13.40
CA TRP A 99 -4.70 6.92 12.85
C TRP A 99 -4.79 8.02 11.81
N GLN A 100 -5.76 7.95 10.91
CA GLN A 100 -5.98 8.98 9.89
C GLN A 100 -6.29 10.34 10.53
N TRP A 101 -7.24 10.37 11.47
CA TRP A 101 -7.61 11.57 12.21
C TRP A 101 -6.44 12.14 13.02
N PHE A 102 -5.74 11.28 13.76
CA PHE A 102 -4.64 11.70 14.62
C PHE A 102 -3.47 12.28 13.82
N THR A 103 -3.15 11.66 12.69
CA THR A 103 -2.11 12.16 11.78
C THR A 103 -2.49 13.50 11.17
N PHE A 104 -3.78 13.69 10.85
CA PHE A 104 -4.28 14.95 10.33
C PHE A 104 -4.19 16.08 11.35
N CYS A 105 -4.66 15.84 12.58
CA CYS A 105 -4.66 16.88 13.61
C CYS A 105 -3.27 17.21 14.12
N ASN A 106 -2.42 16.20 14.32
CA ASN A 106 -1.12 16.35 14.98
C ASN A 106 -0.08 15.38 14.39
N PRO A 107 0.49 15.68 13.19
CA PRO A 107 1.42 14.77 12.51
C PRO A 107 2.66 14.44 13.35
N SER A 108 3.18 15.40 14.12
CA SER A 108 4.34 15.19 15.01
C SER A 108 4.07 14.14 16.08
N ARG A 109 2.96 14.28 16.80
CA ARG A 109 2.57 13.36 17.88
C ARG A 109 2.16 12.01 17.31
N ALA A 110 1.50 11.99 16.15
CA ALA A 110 1.15 10.76 15.45
C ALA A 110 2.37 9.96 15.05
N LEU A 111 3.39 10.61 14.47
CA LEU A 111 4.64 9.95 14.09
C LEU A 111 5.33 9.36 15.32
N ARG A 112 5.55 10.16 16.37
CA ARG A 112 6.18 9.66 17.61
C ARG A 112 5.37 8.52 18.23
N ALA A 113 4.05 8.67 18.32
CA ALA A 113 3.19 7.63 18.86
C ALA A 113 3.29 6.33 18.06
N ALA A 114 3.28 6.35 16.73
CA ALA A 114 3.41 5.13 15.93
C ALA A 114 4.72 4.39 16.22
N PHE A 115 5.84 5.12 16.28
CA PHE A 115 7.17 4.55 16.52
C PHE A 115 7.36 3.97 17.92
N TRP A 116 6.71 4.51 18.95
CA TRP A 116 6.84 4.03 20.34
C TRP A 116 5.72 3.06 20.75
N LEU A 117 4.49 3.28 20.30
CA LEU A 117 3.35 2.44 20.62
C LEU A 117 3.41 1.09 19.90
N SER A 118 3.88 1.05 18.65
CA SER A 118 3.92 -0.19 17.88
C SER A 118 4.84 -1.26 18.50
N PRO A 119 6.11 -0.98 18.87
CA PRO A 119 6.94 -1.97 19.57
C PRO A 119 6.31 -2.45 20.88
N LEU A 120 5.72 -1.54 21.66
CA LEU A 120 5.07 -1.87 22.92
C LEU A 120 3.88 -2.83 22.72
N LEU A 121 2.99 -2.52 21.78
CA LEU A 121 1.85 -3.38 21.46
C LEU A 121 2.31 -4.73 20.88
N THR A 122 3.36 -4.73 20.05
CA THR A 122 3.93 -5.97 19.48
C THR A 122 4.52 -6.85 20.59
N CYS A 123 5.18 -6.25 21.58
CA CYS A 123 5.68 -6.97 22.76
C CYS A 123 4.52 -7.56 23.58
N ALA A 124 3.45 -6.79 23.82
CA ALA A 124 2.26 -7.28 24.51
C ALA A 124 1.59 -8.46 23.78
N VAL A 125 1.55 -8.42 22.44
CA VAL A 125 1.12 -9.57 21.62
C VAL A 125 2.03 -10.78 21.82
N GLY A 126 3.35 -10.57 21.87
CA GLY A 126 4.31 -11.63 22.18
C GLY A 126 4.03 -12.29 23.54
N VAL A 127 3.79 -11.49 24.58
CA VAL A 127 3.40 -11.99 25.91
C VAL A 127 2.09 -12.76 25.85
N LEU A 128 1.06 -12.24 25.17
CA LEU A 128 -0.21 -12.93 25.00
C LEU A 128 -0.03 -14.33 24.36
N PHE A 129 0.79 -14.43 23.31
CA PHE A 129 1.08 -15.71 22.66
C PHE A 129 1.85 -16.70 23.55
N VAL A 130 2.75 -16.22 24.40
CA VAL A 130 3.40 -17.02 25.45
C VAL A 130 2.37 -17.53 26.47
N LEU A 131 1.43 -16.68 26.89
CA LEU A 131 0.35 -17.03 27.84
C LEU A 131 -0.65 -18.04 27.26
N ILE A 132 -0.88 -18.05 25.95
CA ILE A 132 -1.71 -19.08 25.30
C ILE A 132 -1.07 -20.48 25.47
N SER A 133 0.26 -20.56 25.57
CA SER A 133 1.07 -21.76 25.86
C SER A 133 0.86 -22.96 24.93
N SER A 134 0.42 -22.74 23.68
CA SER A 134 0.47 -23.76 22.63
C SER A 134 1.85 -23.77 21.97
N ALA A 135 2.27 -24.91 21.39
CA ALA A 135 3.56 -25.00 20.69
C ALA A 135 3.69 -23.94 19.58
N ALA A 136 2.64 -23.79 18.76
CA ALA A 136 2.61 -22.78 17.70
C ALA A 136 2.61 -21.34 18.24
N SER A 137 1.83 -21.07 19.29
CA SER A 137 1.78 -19.72 19.88
C SER A 137 3.11 -19.34 20.52
N LEU A 138 3.81 -20.27 21.17
CA LEU A 138 5.10 -19.97 21.81
C LEU A 138 6.14 -19.51 20.77
N SER A 139 6.26 -20.21 19.64
CA SER A 139 7.16 -19.81 18.55
C SER A 139 6.81 -18.42 18.01
N ILE A 140 5.53 -18.16 17.76
CA ILE A 140 5.06 -16.84 17.30
C ILE A 140 5.33 -15.76 18.35
N GLY A 141 5.14 -16.07 19.63
CA GLY A 141 5.37 -15.16 20.75
C GLY A 141 6.84 -14.75 20.86
N ILE A 142 7.77 -15.69 20.77
CA ILE A 142 9.22 -15.42 20.75
C ILE A 142 9.58 -14.51 19.57
N ILE A 143 9.09 -14.84 18.37
CA ILE A 143 9.32 -14.02 17.17
C ILE A 143 8.77 -12.61 17.36
N ALA A 144 7.58 -12.46 17.93
CA ALA A 144 6.96 -11.16 18.19
C ALA A 144 7.76 -10.32 19.21
N VAL A 145 8.31 -10.94 20.27
CA VAL A 145 9.18 -10.24 21.24
C VAL A 145 10.49 -9.79 20.57
N VAL A 146 11.14 -10.66 19.80
CA VAL A 146 12.35 -10.30 19.04
C VAL A 146 12.05 -9.17 18.05
N LEU A 147 10.93 -9.24 17.33
CA LEU A 147 10.49 -8.18 16.43
C LEU A 147 10.24 -6.87 17.17
N ALA A 148 9.60 -6.90 18.34
CA ALA A 148 9.39 -5.71 19.17
C ALA A 148 10.72 -5.04 19.57
N LEU A 149 11.74 -5.83 19.93
CA LEU A 149 13.08 -5.31 20.22
C LEU A 149 13.71 -4.64 18.99
N ILE A 150 13.65 -5.30 17.82
CA ILE A 150 14.16 -4.73 16.57
C ILE A 150 13.43 -3.43 16.21
N LEU A 151 12.10 -3.39 16.32
CA LEU A 151 11.31 -2.19 16.04
C LEU A 151 11.63 -1.06 17.02
N SER A 152 11.87 -1.38 18.29
CA SER A 152 12.29 -0.40 19.30
C SER A 152 13.69 0.16 19.00
N LEU A 153 14.66 -0.69 18.65
CA LEU A 153 16.00 -0.26 18.25
C LEU A 153 15.97 0.60 17.00
N TYR A 154 15.17 0.23 16.00
CA TYR A 154 14.95 1.02 14.81
C TYR A 154 14.35 2.39 15.14
N ALA A 155 13.32 2.44 15.99
CA ALA A 155 12.72 3.68 16.45
C ALA A 155 13.74 4.60 17.14
N CYS A 156 14.62 4.06 18.00
CA CYS A 156 15.71 4.80 18.60
C CYS A 156 16.71 5.33 17.56
N TRP A 157 17.07 4.50 16.58
CA TRP A 157 18.04 4.87 15.53
C TRP A 157 17.53 5.98 14.62
N VAL A 158 16.25 5.96 14.25
CA VAL A 158 15.66 6.97 13.37
C VAL A 158 15.11 8.20 14.10
N ASN A 159 15.13 8.22 15.43
CA ASN A 159 14.62 9.33 16.25
C ASN A 159 15.19 10.71 15.84
N PRO A 160 16.49 10.88 15.48
CA PRO A 160 17.00 12.16 15.00
C PRO A 160 16.35 12.67 13.71
N ARG A 161 15.70 11.80 12.93
CA ARG A 161 15.02 12.14 11.66
C ARG A 161 13.55 12.52 11.87
N PHE A 162 13.04 12.45 13.10
CA PHE A 162 11.61 12.71 13.39
C PHE A 162 11.19 14.14 13.10
N ASP A 163 12.04 15.13 13.38
CA ASP A 163 11.71 16.53 13.15
C ASP A 163 11.61 16.85 11.65
N TYR A 164 12.53 16.30 10.85
CA TYR A 164 12.48 16.38 9.40
C TYR A 164 11.21 15.71 8.85
N ALA A 165 10.95 14.46 9.23
CA ALA A 165 9.77 13.71 8.77
C ALA A 165 8.46 14.40 9.17
N THR A 166 8.40 14.98 10.37
CA THR A 166 7.24 15.76 10.83
C THR A 166 6.99 16.97 9.94
N LYS A 167 8.04 17.72 9.60
CA LYS A 167 7.93 18.92 8.75
C LYS A 167 7.41 18.56 7.35
N VAL A 168 7.95 17.49 6.76
CA VAL A 168 7.49 17.00 5.45
C VAL A 168 6.03 16.54 5.54
N LEU A 169 5.68 15.78 6.57
CA LEU A 169 4.32 15.27 6.76
C LEU A 169 3.30 16.39 6.97
N SER A 170 3.66 17.45 7.72
CA SER A 170 2.77 18.58 7.96
C SER A 170 2.52 19.41 6.71
N VAL A 171 3.57 19.69 5.92
CA VAL A 171 3.45 20.44 4.65
C VAL A 171 2.57 19.68 3.65
N THR A 172 2.83 18.39 3.50
CA THR A 172 2.12 17.56 2.50
C THR A 172 0.68 17.20 2.90
N SER A 173 0.39 17.23 4.20
CA SER A 173 -0.96 17.05 4.76
C SER A 173 -1.79 18.33 4.83
N ALA A 174 -1.17 19.52 4.81
CA ALA A 174 -1.85 20.81 5.03
C ALA A 174 -2.83 21.22 3.92
N SER A 175 -2.67 20.68 2.70
CA SER A 175 -3.58 20.95 1.58
C SER A 175 -4.46 19.73 1.26
N PRO A 176 -5.38 19.28 2.13
CA PRO A 176 -6.27 18.20 1.76
C PRO A 176 -7.36 18.76 0.82
N PRO A 177 -7.47 18.32 -0.44
CA PRO A 177 -8.77 18.46 -1.10
C PRO A 177 -9.72 17.57 -0.28
N ALA A 178 -10.74 18.17 0.34
CA ALA A 178 -11.69 17.47 1.23
C ALA A 178 -12.26 16.17 0.62
N LYS A 179 -12.28 16.09 -0.71
CA LYS A 179 -12.65 14.94 -1.54
C LYS A 179 -11.74 13.70 -1.37
N ASN A 180 -10.49 13.86 -0.92
CA ASN A 180 -9.56 12.73 -0.70
C ASN A 180 -9.88 11.98 0.59
N THR A 181 -10.26 12.70 1.65
CA THR A 181 -10.69 12.08 2.92
C THR A 181 -11.88 11.16 2.67
N THR A 182 -12.85 11.59 1.86
CA THR A 182 -14.01 10.76 1.48
C THR A 182 -13.59 9.48 0.75
N LEU A 183 -12.64 9.56 -0.18
CA LEU A 183 -12.14 8.40 -0.92
C LEU A 183 -11.49 7.36 0.01
N ILE A 184 -10.65 7.83 0.94
CA ILE A 184 -9.95 6.96 1.90
C ILE A 184 -10.96 6.33 2.86
N SER A 185 -11.89 7.12 3.39
CA SER A 185 -12.94 6.64 4.30
C SER A 185 -13.81 5.55 3.65
N LEU A 186 -14.25 5.77 2.40
CA LEU A 186 -15.01 4.75 1.65
C LEU A 186 -14.21 3.47 1.44
N SER A 187 -12.90 3.59 1.23
CA SER A 187 -12.04 2.43 1.01
C SER A 187 -11.78 1.65 2.29
N ILE A 188 -11.65 2.32 3.44
CA ILE A 188 -11.62 1.66 4.76
C ILE A 188 -12.93 0.91 4.99
N ILE A 189 -14.09 1.56 4.77
CA ILE A 189 -15.41 0.92 4.95
C ILE A 189 -15.54 -0.31 4.04
N LEU A 190 -15.23 -0.18 2.74
CA LEU A 190 -15.31 -1.30 1.80
C LEU A 190 -14.37 -2.44 2.19
N SER A 191 -13.15 -2.12 2.65
CA SER A 191 -12.19 -3.11 3.13
C SER A 191 -12.68 -3.81 4.39
N THR A 192 -13.30 -3.09 5.33
CA THR A 192 -13.92 -3.67 6.53
C THR A 192 -15.04 -4.63 6.16
N LEU A 193 -15.94 -4.22 5.25
CA LEU A 193 -17.02 -5.08 4.76
C LEU A 193 -16.49 -6.33 4.05
N TYR A 194 -15.46 -6.18 3.22
CA TYR A 194 -14.78 -7.29 2.56
C TYR A 194 -14.15 -8.26 3.57
N SER A 195 -13.43 -7.76 4.59
CA SER A 195 -12.88 -8.60 5.65
C SER A 195 -13.96 -9.34 6.43
N CYS A 196 -15.08 -8.68 6.78
CA CYS A 196 -16.22 -9.33 7.43
C CYS A 196 -16.79 -10.48 6.57
N PHE A 197 -16.89 -10.26 5.26
CA PHE A 197 -17.29 -11.29 4.32
C PHE A 197 -16.31 -12.45 4.29
N LEU A 198 -15.00 -12.21 4.21
CA LEU A 198 -13.98 -13.28 4.26
C LEU A 198 -14.01 -14.07 5.58
N VAL A 199 -14.23 -13.39 6.72
CA VAL A 199 -14.36 -14.02 8.04
C VAL A 199 -15.49 -15.05 8.06
N SER A 200 -16.60 -14.80 7.33
CA SER A 200 -17.69 -15.78 7.20
C SER A 200 -17.24 -17.08 6.50
N GLY A 201 -16.38 -16.98 5.49
CA GLY A 201 -15.80 -18.14 4.79
C GLY A 201 -14.79 -18.88 5.65
N ILE A 202 -13.93 -18.16 6.38
CA ILE A 202 -12.96 -18.75 7.32
C ILE A 202 -13.70 -19.54 8.39
N GLY A 203 -14.71 -18.95 9.04
CA GLY A 203 -15.49 -19.65 10.06
C GLY A 203 -16.26 -20.84 9.49
N GLY A 204 -16.74 -20.77 8.25
CA GLY A 204 -17.37 -21.91 7.56
C GLY A 204 -16.41 -23.06 7.28
N ALA A 205 -15.16 -22.77 6.94
CA ALA A 205 -14.09 -23.77 6.78
C ALA A 205 -13.67 -24.37 8.14
N THR A 206 -13.47 -23.53 9.16
CA THR A 206 -13.15 -23.95 10.53
C THR A 206 -14.24 -24.84 11.13
N ALA A 207 -15.51 -24.64 10.75
CA ALA A 207 -16.61 -25.48 11.23
C ALA A 207 -16.54 -26.95 10.79
N VAL A 208 -15.93 -27.21 9.63
CA VAL A 208 -15.78 -28.57 9.07
C VAL A 208 -14.46 -29.20 9.52
N GLY A 209 -13.37 -28.43 9.51
CA GLY A 209 -12.11 -28.79 10.17
C GLY A 209 -11.29 -29.90 9.48
N THR A 210 -11.43 -30.09 8.16
CA THR A 210 -10.59 -31.05 7.41
C THR A 210 -9.25 -30.43 6.99
N VAL A 211 -8.28 -31.26 6.60
CA VAL A 211 -6.99 -30.79 6.05
C VAL A 211 -7.18 -29.87 4.82
N MET A 212 -8.17 -30.18 3.98
CA MET A 212 -8.55 -29.32 2.84
C MET A 212 -9.05 -27.95 3.28
N ASP A 213 -9.71 -27.86 4.43
CA ASP A 213 -10.25 -26.61 4.96
C ASP A 213 -9.14 -25.69 5.46
N THR A 214 -8.06 -26.25 6.02
CA THR A 214 -6.85 -25.49 6.31
C THR A 214 -6.27 -24.87 5.04
N SER A 215 -6.20 -25.62 3.93
CA SER A 215 -5.75 -25.09 2.63
C SER A 215 -6.67 -23.98 2.12
N PHE A 216 -8.00 -24.12 2.26
CA PHE A 216 -8.94 -23.06 1.86
C PHE A 216 -8.76 -21.79 2.70
N ILE A 217 -8.53 -21.90 4.00
CA ILE A 217 -8.24 -20.74 4.86
C ILE A 217 -6.96 -20.04 4.40
N LEU A 218 -5.89 -20.79 4.10
CA LEU A 218 -4.65 -20.21 3.59
C LEU A 218 -4.87 -19.47 2.25
N VAL A 219 -5.66 -20.04 1.34
CA VAL A 219 -6.05 -19.39 0.08
C VAL A 219 -6.83 -18.10 0.33
N ILE A 220 -7.77 -18.09 1.28
CA ILE A 220 -8.52 -16.88 1.66
C ILE A 220 -7.59 -15.81 2.24
N LEU A 221 -6.66 -16.17 3.13
CA LEU A 221 -5.72 -15.21 3.72
C LEU A 221 -4.72 -14.66 2.70
N ALA A 222 -4.23 -15.50 1.78
CA ALA A 222 -3.39 -15.08 0.67
C ALA A 222 -4.14 -14.12 -0.26
N SER A 223 -5.39 -14.44 -0.60
CA SER A 223 -6.27 -13.56 -1.38
C SER A 223 -6.55 -12.24 -0.66
N MET A 224 -6.83 -12.27 0.64
CA MET A 224 -7.03 -11.08 1.46
C MET A 224 -5.80 -10.18 1.40
N SER A 225 -4.62 -10.76 1.63
CA SER A 225 -3.36 -10.02 1.59
C SER A 225 -3.14 -9.37 0.22
N TRP A 226 -3.32 -10.15 -0.85
CA TRP A 226 -3.20 -9.67 -2.23
C TRP A 226 -4.17 -8.52 -2.54
N SER A 227 -5.46 -8.73 -2.29
CA SER A 227 -6.53 -7.74 -2.57
C SER A 227 -6.38 -6.45 -1.76
N MET A 228 -6.03 -6.55 -0.48
CA MET A 228 -5.76 -5.38 0.37
C MET A 228 -4.52 -4.62 -0.09
N HIS A 229 -3.47 -5.30 -0.54
CA HIS A 229 -2.31 -4.65 -1.13
C HIS A 229 -2.63 -3.93 -2.45
N VAL A 230 -3.44 -4.55 -3.32
CA VAL A 230 -3.92 -3.91 -4.56
C VAL A 230 -4.76 -2.68 -4.23
N MET A 231 -5.63 -2.75 -3.22
CA MET A 231 -6.41 -1.60 -2.75
C MET A 231 -5.50 -0.47 -2.24
N LYS A 232 -4.53 -0.79 -1.37
CA LYS A 232 -3.53 0.17 -0.87
C LYS A 232 -2.79 0.86 -2.00
N ASN A 233 -2.28 0.11 -2.97
CA ASN A 233 -1.53 0.67 -4.09
C ASN A 233 -2.43 1.46 -5.06
N THR A 234 -3.68 1.05 -5.27
CA THR A 234 -4.67 1.79 -6.07
C THR A 234 -4.97 3.15 -5.45
N LEU A 235 -5.18 3.19 -4.13
CA LEU A 235 -5.30 4.44 -3.39
C LEU A 235 -4.03 5.28 -3.50
N GLN A 236 -2.87 4.63 -3.41
CA GLN A 236 -1.60 5.34 -3.45
C GLN A 236 -1.39 6.07 -4.78
N VAL A 237 -1.64 5.38 -5.89
CA VAL A 237 -1.56 5.95 -7.24
C VAL A 237 -2.62 7.04 -7.46
N THR A 238 -3.84 6.80 -7.00
CA THR A 238 -4.95 7.76 -7.16
C THR A 238 -4.67 9.07 -6.39
N VAL A 239 -4.29 8.97 -5.13
CA VAL A 239 -3.98 10.15 -4.30
C VAL A 239 -2.71 10.83 -4.81
N ALA A 240 -1.70 10.07 -5.24
CA ALA A 240 -0.49 10.63 -5.82
C ALA A 240 -0.80 11.48 -7.05
N ARG A 241 -1.66 11.02 -7.96
CA ARG A 241 -2.08 11.78 -9.14
C ARG A 241 -2.78 13.09 -8.76
N ILE A 242 -3.74 13.02 -7.83
CA ILE A 242 -4.49 14.20 -7.37
C ILE A 242 -3.54 15.23 -6.74
N LYS A 243 -2.65 14.78 -5.85
CA LYS A 243 -1.72 15.64 -5.13
C LYS A 243 -0.63 16.20 -6.04
N TYR A 244 -0.11 15.40 -6.96
CA TYR A 244 0.89 15.86 -7.91
C TYR A 244 0.31 16.99 -8.78
N LEU A 245 -0.91 16.85 -9.30
CA LEU A 245 -1.53 17.91 -10.11
C LEU A 245 -1.76 19.19 -9.31
N HIS A 246 -2.13 19.06 -8.03
CA HIS A 246 -2.24 20.20 -7.13
C HIS A 246 -0.90 20.91 -6.93
N PHE A 247 0.19 20.18 -6.65
CA PHE A 247 1.52 20.78 -6.43
C PHE A 247 2.15 21.33 -7.72
N ALA A 248 2.00 20.63 -8.84
CA ALA A 248 2.63 21.00 -10.11
C ALA A 248 1.88 22.11 -10.86
N SER A 249 0.54 22.12 -10.80
CA SER A 249 -0.30 22.99 -11.65
C SER A 249 -1.37 23.79 -10.91
N GLY A 250 -1.52 23.61 -9.59
CA GLY A 250 -2.60 24.22 -8.82
C GLY A 250 -4.00 23.67 -9.14
N ALA A 251 -4.12 22.69 -10.05
CA ALA A 251 -5.38 22.12 -10.47
C ALA A 251 -5.91 21.09 -9.45
N ASP A 252 -7.23 21.10 -9.21
CA ASP A 252 -7.93 20.07 -8.42
C ASP A 252 -8.73 19.15 -9.34
N ILE A 253 -8.48 17.85 -9.26
CA ILE A 253 -9.23 16.83 -10.00
C ILE A 253 -10.22 16.15 -9.05
N ASP A 254 -11.44 15.90 -9.52
CA ASP A 254 -12.40 15.09 -8.79
C ASP A 254 -11.83 13.68 -8.47
N SER A 255 -11.80 13.34 -7.18
CA SER A 255 -11.27 12.07 -6.69
C SER A 255 -11.95 10.84 -7.29
N ARG A 256 -13.24 10.94 -7.69
CA ARG A 256 -13.95 9.84 -8.36
C ARG A 256 -13.45 9.61 -9.78
N ILE A 257 -13.15 10.68 -10.51
CA ILE A 257 -12.62 10.61 -11.87
C ILE A 257 -11.20 10.04 -11.81
N ALA A 258 -10.36 10.56 -10.91
CA ALA A 258 -9.01 10.06 -10.70
C ALA A 258 -9.01 8.56 -10.33
N LEU A 259 -9.88 8.12 -9.42
CA LEU A 259 -10.01 6.70 -9.05
C LEU A 259 -10.42 5.83 -10.24
N ARG A 260 -11.44 6.27 -10.99
CA ARG A 260 -11.95 5.55 -12.17
C ARG A 260 -10.83 5.34 -13.19
N ASP A 261 -10.05 6.38 -13.45
CA ASP A 261 -8.93 6.31 -14.37
C ASP A 261 -7.82 5.38 -13.86
N THR A 262 -7.46 5.45 -12.57
CA THR A 262 -6.48 4.53 -11.96
C THR A 262 -6.92 3.08 -12.12
N ILE A 263 -8.20 2.78 -11.84
CA ILE A 263 -8.76 1.43 -11.99
C ILE A 263 -8.71 0.98 -13.46
N LYS A 264 -9.02 1.89 -14.38
CA LYS A 264 -9.11 1.57 -15.81
C LYS A 264 -7.74 1.44 -16.47
N TYR A 265 -6.77 2.28 -16.12
CA TYR A 265 -5.53 2.41 -16.87
C TYR A 265 -4.30 1.99 -16.07
N SER A 266 -4.27 2.16 -14.75
CA SER A 266 -3.06 1.93 -13.95
C SER A 266 -3.04 0.61 -13.17
N MET A 267 -4.15 -0.14 -13.15
CA MET A 267 -4.27 -1.36 -12.33
C MET A 267 -3.21 -2.42 -12.60
N GLY A 268 -2.80 -2.64 -13.86
CA GLY A 268 -1.74 -3.61 -14.17
C GLY A 268 -0.39 -3.23 -13.57
N SER A 269 -0.02 -1.95 -13.63
CA SER A 269 1.20 -1.42 -13.03
C SER A 269 1.17 -1.46 -11.50
N VAL A 270 0.00 -1.16 -10.91
CA VAL A 270 -0.28 -1.25 -9.46
C VAL A 270 -0.07 -2.67 -8.92
N ILE A 271 -0.39 -3.68 -9.73
CA ILE A 271 -0.22 -5.10 -9.41
C ILE A 271 1.26 -5.54 -9.52
N ILE A 272 2.00 -5.09 -10.53
CA ILE A 272 3.44 -5.43 -10.69
C ILE A 272 4.30 -4.85 -9.57
N GLY A 273 3.95 -3.65 -9.06
CA GLY A 273 4.64 -3.04 -7.93
C GLY A 273 4.62 -3.87 -6.64
N LEU A 274 3.77 -4.92 -6.54
CA LEU A 274 3.83 -5.90 -5.45
C LEU A 274 4.96 -6.93 -5.62
N SER A 275 5.16 -7.48 -6.81
CA SER A 275 6.05 -8.64 -7.02
C SER A 275 7.54 -8.28 -6.94
N SER A 276 7.90 -7.01 -7.18
CA SER A 276 9.30 -6.57 -7.09
C SER A 276 9.82 -6.40 -5.65
N CYS A 277 8.99 -6.58 -4.61
CA CYS A 277 9.45 -6.55 -3.22
C CYS A 277 9.68 -7.94 -2.60
N ALA A 278 9.39 -9.04 -3.31
CA ALA A 278 9.43 -10.39 -2.72
C ALA A 278 10.35 -11.42 -3.40
N ASP A 279 10.94 -11.20 -4.58
CA ASP A 279 11.75 -12.24 -5.24
C ASP A 279 13.13 -11.76 -5.72
N HIS A 280 14.15 -12.57 -5.40
CA HIS A 280 15.57 -12.44 -5.75
C HIS A 280 15.83 -12.51 -7.29
N HIS A 281 15.77 -11.39 -8.04
CA HIS A 281 16.45 -11.21 -9.36
C HIS A 281 16.45 -9.70 -9.79
N PRO A 282 17.21 -9.25 -10.82
CA PRO A 282 17.61 -7.85 -11.04
C PRO A 282 16.47 -6.85 -11.38
N LEU A 283 15.21 -7.30 -11.44
CA LEU A 283 14.01 -6.46 -11.39
C LEU A 283 13.94 -5.61 -10.10
N VAL A 284 14.61 -6.02 -9.03
CA VAL A 284 14.70 -5.32 -7.73
C VAL A 284 15.56 -4.05 -7.79
N ARG A 285 16.46 -3.89 -8.77
CA ARG A 285 17.42 -2.77 -8.76
C ARG A 285 16.79 -1.40 -9.07
N TYR A 286 15.56 -1.39 -9.59
CA TYR A 286 14.91 -0.16 -10.08
C TYR A 286 13.52 0.11 -9.52
N GLY A 287 12.86 -0.85 -8.86
CA GLY A 287 11.52 -0.68 -8.30
C GLY A 287 11.54 0.23 -7.08
N ASN A 288 10.96 1.43 -7.20
CA ASN A 288 10.83 2.36 -6.08
C ASN A 288 9.37 2.82 -5.96
N ARG A 289 8.95 3.07 -4.71
CA ARG A 289 7.60 3.57 -4.40
C ARG A 289 7.28 4.92 -5.06
N TRP A 290 8.31 5.68 -5.41
CA TRP A 290 8.20 7.01 -6.01
C TRP A 290 7.68 6.93 -7.46
N GLY A 291 8.00 5.85 -8.18
CA GLY A 291 7.50 5.57 -9.53
C GLY A 291 5.97 5.43 -9.60
N LEU A 292 5.28 5.15 -8.49
CA LEU A 292 3.81 5.10 -8.45
C LEU A 292 3.18 6.46 -8.78
N VAL A 293 3.88 7.56 -8.53
CA VAL A 293 3.41 8.91 -8.91
C VAL A 293 3.36 9.02 -10.44
N GLN A 294 4.46 8.68 -11.11
CA GLN A 294 4.56 8.69 -12.57
C GLN A 294 3.57 7.72 -13.25
N VAL A 295 3.32 6.55 -12.63
CA VAL A 295 2.27 5.62 -13.08
C VAL A 295 0.89 6.29 -13.04
N GLY A 296 0.59 7.07 -12.00
CA GLY A 296 -0.70 7.75 -11.86
C GLY A 296 -0.85 8.96 -12.78
N VAL A 297 0.22 9.74 -12.95
CA VAL A 297 0.19 11.01 -13.69
C VAL A 297 0.29 10.76 -15.19
N TYR A 298 1.27 9.96 -15.62
CA TYR A 298 1.63 9.78 -17.02
C TYR A 298 1.20 8.43 -17.60
N ASN A 299 0.51 7.60 -16.81
CA ASN A 299 0.05 6.26 -17.21
C ASN A 299 1.18 5.35 -17.75
N MET A 300 2.39 5.51 -17.21
CA MET A 300 3.55 4.70 -17.57
C MET A 300 3.48 3.29 -16.96
N GLY A 301 4.19 2.33 -17.57
CA GLY A 301 4.41 1.01 -16.95
C GLY A 301 5.25 1.14 -15.67
N PHE A 302 4.99 0.34 -14.63
CA PHE A 302 5.65 0.49 -13.32
C PHE A 302 7.18 0.50 -13.39
N VAL A 303 7.78 -0.45 -14.10
CA VAL A 303 9.25 -0.54 -14.21
C VAL A 303 9.84 0.69 -14.88
N GLN A 304 9.25 1.13 -15.99
CA GLN A 304 9.66 2.34 -16.70
C GLN A 304 9.49 3.58 -15.82
N ALA A 305 8.35 3.69 -15.13
CA ALA A 305 8.04 4.78 -14.23
C ALA A 305 9.06 4.86 -13.08
N SER A 306 9.37 3.74 -12.43
CA SER A 306 10.35 3.71 -11.35
C SER A 306 11.76 4.05 -11.82
N MET A 307 12.21 3.55 -12.98
CA MET A 307 13.51 3.93 -13.55
C MET A 307 13.58 5.43 -13.83
N HIS A 308 12.58 5.96 -14.53
CA HIS A 308 12.52 7.39 -14.87
C HIS A 308 12.53 8.25 -13.61
N THR A 309 11.70 7.92 -12.62
CA THR A 309 11.65 8.62 -11.34
C THR A 309 13.00 8.64 -10.63
N TRP A 310 13.69 7.50 -10.57
CA TRP A 310 14.97 7.41 -9.85
C TRP A 310 16.10 8.16 -10.56
N GLU A 311 16.04 8.26 -11.89
CA GLU A 311 16.96 9.12 -12.64
C GLU A 311 16.69 10.61 -12.39
N MET A 312 15.41 11.03 -12.36
CA MET A 312 15.05 12.41 -12.06
C MET A 312 15.50 12.84 -10.66
N ILE A 313 15.25 12.01 -9.64
CA ILE A 313 15.68 12.27 -8.26
C ILE A 313 17.19 12.48 -8.19
N ARG A 314 17.97 11.60 -8.83
CA ARG A 314 19.44 11.68 -8.85
C ARG A 314 19.95 12.93 -9.56
N ARG A 315 19.27 13.36 -10.62
CA ARG A 315 19.65 14.59 -11.37
C ARG A 315 19.50 15.86 -10.54
N VAL A 316 18.56 15.89 -9.59
CA VAL A 316 18.30 17.03 -8.70
C VAL A 316 18.95 16.84 -7.32
N GLU A 317 19.80 15.81 -7.17
CA GLU A 317 20.52 15.50 -5.93
C GLU A 317 19.60 15.35 -4.70
N LEU A 318 18.38 14.83 -4.91
CA LEU A 318 17.37 14.62 -3.86
C LEU A 318 17.55 13.29 -3.09
N ASP A 319 18.52 12.45 -3.48
CA ASP A 319 18.81 11.17 -2.84
C ASP A 319 18.99 11.26 -1.31
N PRO A 320 19.87 12.13 -0.75
CA PRO A 320 20.07 12.21 0.70
C PRO A 320 18.84 12.71 1.46
N ILE A 321 17.96 13.45 0.78
CA ILE A 321 16.71 13.98 1.34
C ILE A 321 15.69 12.83 1.43
N ILE A 322 15.58 12.03 0.38
CA ILE A 322 14.71 10.86 0.32
C ILE A 322 15.13 9.77 1.31
N ASP A 323 16.44 9.55 1.51
CA ASP A 323 16.96 8.60 2.50
C ASP A 323 16.63 9.00 3.95
N ARG A 324 16.32 10.28 4.18
CA ARG A 324 15.85 10.80 5.47
C ARG A 324 14.34 10.71 5.66
N ASP A 325 13.56 10.40 4.61
CA ASP A 325 12.10 10.22 4.72
C ASP A 325 11.75 9.02 5.58
N LEU A 326 10.88 9.24 6.57
CA LEU A 326 10.34 8.19 7.42
C LEU A 326 8.89 7.84 7.12
N THR A 327 8.26 8.43 6.10
CA THR A 327 6.83 8.20 5.81
C THR A 327 6.54 6.73 5.48
N GLY A 328 7.51 6.05 4.86
CA GLY A 328 7.47 4.61 4.60
C GLY A 328 7.33 3.82 5.89
N SER A 329 8.29 4.04 6.79
CA SER A 329 8.37 3.40 8.10
C SER A 329 7.20 3.79 9.00
N PHE A 330 6.82 5.06 9.04
CA PHE A 330 5.67 5.54 9.80
C PHE A 330 4.39 4.75 9.48
N CYS A 331 4.07 4.58 8.19
CA CYS A 331 2.88 3.83 7.79
C CYS A 331 3.00 2.33 8.11
N PHE A 332 4.22 1.77 8.05
CA PHE A 332 4.47 0.40 8.48
C PHE A 332 4.23 0.23 9.99
N PHE A 333 4.72 1.15 10.82
CA PHE A 333 4.51 1.17 12.27
C PHE A 333 3.03 1.37 12.63
N CYS A 334 2.28 2.22 11.93
CA CYS A 334 0.82 2.30 12.09
C CYS A 334 0.13 0.96 11.76
N GLY A 335 0.58 0.27 10.71
CA GLY A 335 0.12 -1.08 10.36
C GLY A 335 0.39 -2.10 11.47
N MET A 336 1.63 -2.15 11.96
CA MET A 336 2.02 -3.03 13.07
C MET A 336 1.23 -2.75 14.34
N ALA A 337 1.05 -1.48 14.73
CA ALA A 337 0.21 -1.09 15.84
C ALA A 337 -1.26 -1.54 15.64
N GLY A 338 -1.83 -1.32 14.46
CA GLY A 338 -3.19 -1.74 14.13
C GLY A 338 -3.42 -3.24 14.21
N GLY A 339 -2.51 -4.02 13.63
CA GLY A 339 -2.51 -5.48 13.74
C GLY A 339 -2.41 -5.93 15.20
N ALA A 340 -1.46 -5.37 15.95
CA ALA A 340 -1.26 -5.73 17.35
C ALA A 340 -2.47 -5.39 18.24
N THR A 341 -3.09 -4.22 18.06
CA THR A 341 -4.33 -3.86 18.77
C THR A 341 -5.45 -4.86 18.48
N CYS A 342 -5.66 -5.21 17.21
CA CYS A 342 -6.69 -6.18 16.84
C CYS A 342 -6.42 -7.56 17.44
N THR A 343 -5.16 -8.01 17.42
CA THR A 343 -4.75 -9.26 18.08
C THR A 343 -4.97 -9.23 19.58
N LEU A 344 -4.64 -8.14 20.28
CA LEU A 344 -4.88 -8.03 21.71
C LEU A 344 -6.37 -8.09 22.03
N VAL A 345 -7.22 -7.41 21.26
CA VAL A 345 -8.69 -7.43 21.44
C VAL A 345 -9.26 -8.83 21.19
N ALA A 346 -9.03 -9.40 20.00
CA ALA A 346 -9.60 -10.69 19.60
C ALA A 346 -8.98 -11.85 20.40
N GLY A 347 -7.66 -11.82 20.54
CA GLY A 347 -6.86 -12.86 21.17
C GLY A 347 -7.12 -12.94 22.66
N THR A 348 -7.18 -11.81 23.37
CA THR A 348 -7.51 -11.82 24.81
C THR A 348 -8.95 -12.29 25.04
N TRP A 349 -9.91 -11.81 24.24
CA TRP A 349 -11.30 -12.29 24.33
C TRP A 349 -11.36 -13.80 24.12
N THR A 350 -10.73 -14.29 23.04
CA THR A 350 -10.75 -15.72 22.71
C THR A 350 -9.99 -16.54 23.73
N PHE A 351 -8.90 -16.03 24.29
CA PHE A 351 -8.13 -16.70 25.36
C PHE A 351 -9.00 -16.94 26.61
N VAL A 352 -9.82 -15.95 27.00
CA VAL A 352 -10.72 -16.06 28.16
C VAL A 352 -11.91 -16.98 27.88
N VAL A 353 -12.49 -16.93 26.67
CA VAL A 353 -13.72 -17.67 26.35
C VAL A 353 -13.47 -19.08 25.82
N HIS A 354 -12.48 -19.24 24.93
CA HIS A 354 -12.06 -20.52 24.33
C HIS A 354 -10.59 -20.53 23.91
N ARG A 355 -9.73 -20.97 24.83
CA ARG A 355 -8.28 -21.07 24.62
C ARG A 355 -7.87 -21.80 23.33
N SER A 356 -8.64 -22.80 22.88
CA SER A 356 -8.34 -23.59 21.67
C SER A 356 -8.25 -22.77 20.39
N TYR A 357 -9.06 -21.71 20.26
CA TYR A 357 -9.09 -20.87 19.05
C TYR A 357 -8.23 -19.61 19.18
N ALA A 358 -7.63 -19.37 20.35
CA ALA A 358 -6.96 -18.11 20.64
C ALA A 358 -5.80 -17.83 19.69
N THR A 359 -4.99 -18.83 19.35
CA THR A 359 -3.85 -18.66 18.43
C THR A 359 -4.32 -18.28 17.02
N GLU A 360 -5.27 -19.03 16.45
CA GLU A 360 -5.76 -18.81 15.08
C GLU A 360 -6.46 -17.46 14.94
N VAL A 361 -7.41 -17.15 15.84
CA VAL A 361 -8.14 -15.88 15.85
C VAL A 361 -7.18 -14.70 16.01
N SER A 362 -6.13 -14.83 16.83
CA SER A 362 -5.10 -13.81 17.02
C SER A 362 -4.33 -13.50 15.74
N ILE A 363 -4.00 -14.53 14.95
CA ILE A 363 -3.30 -14.39 13.66
C ILE A 363 -4.21 -13.72 12.63
N TYR A 364 -5.47 -14.15 12.52
CA TYR A 364 -6.42 -13.55 11.57
C TYR A 364 -6.69 -12.09 11.91
N ALA A 365 -6.89 -11.78 13.19
CA ALA A 365 -7.07 -10.41 13.68
C ALA A 365 -5.84 -9.54 13.41
N PHE A 366 -4.63 -10.09 13.57
CA PHE A 366 -3.38 -9.37 13.24
C PHE A 366 -3.36 -8.94 11.77
N LEU A 367 -3.60 -9.89 10.86
CA LEU A 367 -3.54 -9.64 9.42
C LEU A 367 -4.59 -8.62 8.98
N ILE A 368 -5.83 -8.76 9.46
CA ILE A 368 -6.92 -7.81 9.17
C ILE A 368 -6.55 -6.41 9.67
N GLY A 369 -6.13 -6.29 10.93
CA GLY A 369 -5.73 -5.02 11.53
C GLY A 369 -4.55 -4.35 10.81
N TYR A 370 -3.53 -5.14 10.47
CA TYR A 370 -2.35 -4.68 9.75
C TYR A 370 -2.73 -4.08 8.40
N PHE A 371 -3.45 -4.82 7.56
CA PHE A 371 -3.82 -4.36 6.24
C PHE A 371 -4.77 -3.17 6.26
N MET A 372 -5.72 -3.15 7.20
CA MET A 372 -6.66 -2.04 7.34
C MET A 372 -5.94 -0.72 7.62
N CYS A 373 -5.00 -0.72 8.58
CA CYS A 373 -4.22 0.46 8.90
C CYS A 373 -3.26 0.84 7.77
N ARG A 374 -2.69 -0.13 7.03
CA ARG A 374 -1.86 0.16 5.85
C ARG A 374 -2.66 0.84 4.74
N ILE A 375 -3.92 0.46 4.53
CA ILE A 375 -4.85 1.13 3.61
C ILE A 375 -5.15 2.55 4.10
N GLY A 376 -5.51 2.70 5.38
CA GLY A 376 -5.82 3.99 5.97
C GLY A 376 -4.67 5.00 5.93
N MET A 377 -3.42 4.53 5.92
CA MET A 377 -2.22 5.37 5.84
C MET A 377 -1.64 5.52 4.43
N ALA A 378 -2.21 4.86 3.41
CA ALA A 378 -1.69 4.88 2.04
C ALA A 378 -1.59 6.29 1.44
N TRP A 379 -2.56 7.15 1.77
CA TRP A 379 -2.59 8.52 1.28
C TRP A 379 -1.42 9.37 1.79
N GLN A 380 -0.95 9.15 3.02
CA GLN A 380 0.20 9.89 3.56
C GLN A 380 1.47 9.59 2.76
N GLN A 381 1.70 8.31 2.44
CA GLN A 381 2.80 7.91 1.55
C GLN A 381 2.68 8.56 0.16
N SER A 382 1.45 8.76 -0.29
CA SER A 382 1.17 9.34 -1.61
C SER A 382 1.40 10.84 -1.65
N CYS A 383 0.99 11.57 -0.62
CA CYS A 383 1.19 13.02 -0.52
C CYS A 383 2.67 13.36 -0.52
N VAL A 384 3.47 12.65 0.29
CA VAL A 384 4.92 12.84 0.36
C VAL A 384 5.61 12.46 -0.94
N ALA A 385 5.18 11.35 -1.58
CA ALA A 385 5.70 10.97 -2.89
C ALA A 385 5.37 12.00 -3.97
N ALA A 386 4.13 12.46 -4.05
CA ALA A 386 3.73 13.48 -5.00
C ALA A 386 4.51 14.79 -4.82
N TYR A 387 4.75 15.19 -3.57
CA TYR A 387 5.53 16.37 -3.22
C TYR A 387 6.96 16.29 -3.75
N TYR A 388 7.70 15.22 -3.42
CA TYR A 388 9.08 15.07 -3.91
C TYR A 388 9.19 15.01 -5.44
N ILE A 389 8.21 14.40 -6.11
CA ILE A 389 8.21 14.31 -7.58
C ILE A 389 7.83 15.63 -8.24
N ALA A 390 6.85 16.36 -7.69
CA ALA A 390 6.53 17.70 -8.19
C ALA A 390 7.74 18.64 -8.04
N TYR A 391 8.41 18.58 -6.88
CA TYR A 391 9.62 19.37 -6.62
C TYR A 391 10.78 18.99 -7.55
N SER A 392 10.99 17.70 -7.83
CA SER A 392 12.08 17.28 -8.72
C SER A 392 11.85 17.66 -10.19
N GLU A 393 10.59 17.80 -10.62
CA GLU A 393 10.27 18.23 -11.98
C GLU A 393 10.28 19.75 -12.18
N SER A 394 10.03 20.53 -11.13
CA SER A 394 9.99 21.99 -11.20
C SER A 394 10.38 22.64 -9.86
N PRO A 395 11.69 22.68 -9.53
CA PRO A 395 12.16 23.19 -8.24
C PRO A 395 11.93 24.69 -8.04
N GLU A 396 11.68 25.45 -9.11
CA GLU A 396 11.37 26.88 -9.06
C GLU A 396 9.87 27.17 -8.85
N ASN A 397 9.02 26.14 -8.85
CA ASN A 397 7.58 26.34 -8.71
C ASN A 397 7.22 26.71 -7.26
N PRO A 398 6.65 27.90 -6.99
CA PRO A 398 6.32 28.33 -5.62
C PRO A 398 5.23 27.48 -4.95
N THR A 399 4.52 26.63 -5.70
CA THR A 399 3.52 25.70 -5.16
C THR A 399 4.07 24.31 -4.81
N ALA A 400 5.33 24.01 -5.16
CA ALA A 400 5.99 22.71 -4.96
C ALA A 400 6.99 22.71 -3.80
#